data_AF-A0A495VE11-F1
#
_entry.id   AF-A0A495VE11-F1
#
_cell.length_a   1.000
_cell.length_b   1.000
_cell.length_c   1.000
_cell.angle_alpha   90.00
_cell.angle_beta   90.00
_cell.angle_gamma   90.00
#
_symmetry.space_group_name_H-M   'P 1'
#
loop_
_entity.id
_entity.type
_entity.pdbx_description
1 polymer ?
#
loop_
_entity_poly.entity_id
_entity_poly.type
_entity_poly.pdbx_seq_one_letter_code
_entity_poly.pdbx_strand_id
1 'polypeptide(L)'
;MTDDGVQTAFVLILEELGSVANDYMREAKRIAETGTFKELKALSSKGEALEDFQLKVCALRDEWVGSFDEVTRGKTYYDVPILETPDINVVALHVVYGDASAKAEYIKGKVRLLPGSTIRKESKGSLNEATRKRKTNALYTGDLKESSNPELLVVNTPIVFDSPSGAAYFVAGCSVSGPRDWEVVGHNLSLNGWILQQRVQNTH
;
A
#
# COMPACT_ATOMS: atom_id res chain seq x y z
N MET A 1 -8.37 4.14 -18.90
CA MET A 1 -7.20 3.26 -19.06
C MET A 1 -7.73 1.86 -19.17
N THR A 2 -7.50 1.21 -20.29
CA THR A 2 -7.73 -0.22 -20.48
C THR A 2 -6.65 -0.96 -19.68
N ASP A 3 -7.08 -1.67 -18.65
CA ASP A 3 -6.21 -2.41 -17.74
C ASP A 3 -5.88 -3.75 -18.42
N ASP A 4 -4.67 -3.88 -18.97
CA ASP A 4 -4.17 -5.17 -19.46
C ASP A 4 -3.40 -5.91 -18.35
N GLY A 5 -3.51 -7.24 -18.32
CA GLY A 5 -3.00 -8.04 -17.20
C GLY A 5 -1.48 -7.93 -17.00
N VAL A 6 -0.72 -7.64 -18.07
CA VAL A 6 0.72 -7.41 -17.99
C VAL A 6 1.03 -6.04 -17.38
N GLN A 7 0.30 -4.99 -17.77
CA GLN A 7 0.41 -3.68 -17.14
C GLN A 7 0.04 -3.74 -15.65
N THR A 8 -1.02 -4.47 -15.28
CA THR A 8 -1.37 -4.71 -13.88
C THR A 8 -0.21 -5.40 -13.13
N ALA A 9 0.42 -6.42 -13.72
CA ALA A 9 1.56 -7.11 -13.12
C ALA A 9 2.76 -6.17 -12.91
N PHE A 10 3.07 -5.30 -13.87
CA PHE A 10 4.13 -4.30 -13.70
C PHE A 10 3.85 -3.33 -12.55
N VAL A 11 2.60 -2.89 -12.38
CA VAL A 11 2.22 -2.03 -11.25
C VAL A 11 2.50 -2.75 -9.93
N LEU A 12 2.04 -4.00 -9.78
CA LEU A 12 2.27 -4.79 -8.58
C LEU A 12 3.75 -5.00 -8.29
N ILE A 13 4.55 -5.34 -9.30
CA ILE A 13 6.00 -5.53 -9.16
C ILE A 13 6.65 -4.21 -8.69
N LEU A 14 6.31 -3.08 -9.30
CA LEU A 14 6.90 -1.78 -8.95
C LEU A 14 6.49 -1.31 -7.55
N GLU A 15 5.26 -1.59 -7.12
CA GLU A 15 4.82 -1.31 -5.75
C GLU A 15 5.62 -2.11 -4.71
N GLU A 16 5.82 -3.41 -4.96
CA GLU A 16 6.61 -4.28 -4.08
C GLU A 16 8.08 -3.83 -4.04
N LEU A 17 8.68 -3.51 -5.19
CA LEU A 17 10.04 -2.99 -5.24
C LEU A 17 10.17 -1.66 -4.49
N GLY A 18 9.18 -0.77 -4.61
CA GLY A 18 9.15 0.50 -3.87
C GLY A 18 9.05 0.28 -2.35
N SER A 19 8.30 -0.72 -1.91
CA SER A 19 8.24 -1.13 -0.49
C SER A 19 9.61 -1.58 0.02
N VAL A 20 10.30 -2.44 -0.73
CA VAL A 20 11.65 -2.94 -0.39
C VAL A 20 12.67 -1.79 -0.37
N ALA A 21 12.61 -0.84 -1.31
CA ALA A 21 13.52 0.31 -1.33
C ALA A 21 13.36 1.19 -0.08
N ASN A 22 12.12 1.41 0.37
CA ASN A 22 11.85 2.11 1.62
C ASN A 22 12.41 1.38 2.85
N ASP A 23 12.41 0.04 2.84
CA ASP A 23 13.00 -0.76 3.92
C ASP A 23 14.52 -0.62 3.93
N TYR A 24 15.16 -0.65 2.76
CA TYR A 24 16.59 -0.37 2.61
C TYR A 24 16.98 1.03 3.11
N MET A 25 16.21 2.07 2.78
CA MET A 25 16.49 3.43 3.25
C MET A 25 16.40 3.54 4.77
N ARG A 26 15.43 2.88 5.40
CA ARG A 26 15.30 2.88 6.87
C ARG A 26 16.45 2.14 7.54
N GLU A 27 16.85 1.01 6.99
CA GLU A 27 18.00 0.27 7.49
C GLU A 27 19.31 1.04 7.30
N ALA A 28 19.48 1.73 6.17
CA ALA A 28 20.63 2.59 5.92
C ALA A 28 20.71 3.73 6.94
N LYS A 29 19.58 4.35 7.27
CA LYS A 29 19.51 5.36 8.33
C LYS A 29 19.92 4.79 9.69
N ARG A 30 19.41 3.61 10.05
CA ARG A 30 19.75 2.92 11.30
C ARG A 30 21.25 2.60 11.40
N ILE A 31 21.84 2.07 10.32
CA ILE A 31 23.27 1.75 10.26
C ILE A 31 24.13 3.02 10.28
N ALA A 32 23.69 4.12 9.65
CA ALA A 32 24.41 5.38 9.71
C ALA A 32 24.49 5.95 11.14
N GLU A 33 23.48 5.67 11.98
CA GLU A 33 23.43 6.11 13.39
C GLU A 33 24.22 5.19 14.35
N THR A 34 24.32 3.89 14.05
CA THR A 34 24.76 2.87 15.04
C THR A 34 25.79 1.85 14.52
N GLY A 35 25.97 1.76 13.22
CA GLY A 35 26.74 0.71 12.57
C GLY A 35 28.12 1.15 12.09
N THR A 36 28.80 0.22 11.42
CA THR A 36 30.12 0.47 10.84
C THR A 36 30.01 1.00 9.42
N PHE A 37 31.01 1.79 8.99
CA PHE A 37 31.11 2.26 7.61
C PHE A 37 31.08 1.12 6.58
N LYS A 38 31.61 -0.06 6.94
CA LYS A 38 31.61 -1.25 6.09
C LYS A 38 30.20 -1.78 5.82
N GLU A 39 29.35 -1.82 6.85
CA GLU A 39 27.95 -2.24 6.72
C GLU A 39 27.15 -1.25 5.89
N LEU A 40 27.37 0.05 6.11
CA LEU A 40 26.72 1.11 5.33
C LEU A 40 27.09 0.99 3.84
N LYS A 41 28.36 0.78 3.52
CA LYS A 41 28.84 0.60 2.14
C LYS A 41 28.23 -0.64 1.47
N ALA A 42 28.14 -1.76 2.20
CA ALA A 42 27.54 -2.98 1.68
C ALA A 42 26.03 -2.80 1.40
N LEU A 43 25.33 -2.08 2.28
CA LEU A 43 23.91 -1.79 2.10
C LEU A 43 23.68 -0.81 0.94
N SER A 44 24.53 0.21 0.79
CA SER A 44 24.47 1.18 -0.32
C SER A 44 24.56 0.48 -1.68
N SER A 45 25.53 -0.42 -1.86
CA SER A 45 25.71 -1.16 -3.11
C SER A 45 24.50 -2.04 -3.47
N LYS A 46 23.82 -2.60 -2.46
CA LYS A 46 22.56 -3.33 -2.67
C LYS A 46 21.39 -2.39 -3.01
N GLY A 47 21.35 -1.21 -2.41
CA GLY A 47 20.38 -0.17 -2.75
C GLY A 47 20.50 0.29 -4.20
N GLU A 48 21.72 0.54 -4.66
CA GLU A 48 22.03 0.86 -6.07
C GLU A 48 21.55 -0.26 -7.01
N ALA A 49 21.85 -1.52 -6.69
CA ALA A 49 21.39 -2.65 -7.49
C ALA A 49 19.85 -2.79 -7.55
N LEU A 50 19.16 -2.44 -6.46
CA LEU A 50 17.70 -2.43 -6.41
C LEU A 50 17.11 -1.29 -7.26
N GLU A 51 17.71 -0.10 -7.21
CA GLU A 51 17.33 1.04 -8.05
C GLU A 51 17.53 0.73 -9.53
N ASP A 52 18.68 0.16 -9.90
CA ASP A 52 18.95 -0.30 -11.27
C ASP A 52 17.91 -1.33 -11.74
N PHE A 53 17.49 -2.24 -10.87
CA PHE A 53 16.46 -3.22 -11.19
C PHE A 53 15.09 -2.56 -11.38
N GLN A 54 14.70 -1.62 -10.51
CA GLN A 54 13.47 -0.84 -10.67
C GLN A 54 13.43 -0.08 -12.00
N LEU A 55 14.55 0.55 -12.39
CA LEU A 55 14.66 1.25 -13.67
C LEU A 55 14.49 0.30 -14.85
N LYS A 56 15.07 -0.91 -14.79
CA LYS A 56 14.88 -1.94 -15.83
C LYS A 56 13.43 -2.40 -15.92
N VAL A 57 12.75 -2.58 -14.80
CA VAL A 57 11.32 -2.97 -14.78
C VAL A 57 10.44 -1.85 -15.36
N CYS A 58 10.71 -0.59 -15.01
CA CYS A 58 10.04 0.57 -15.60
C CYS A 58 10.24 0.63 -17.12
N ALA A 59 11.49 0.49 -17.58
CA ALA A 59 11.81 0.49 -19.00
C ALA A 59 11.10 -0.65 -19.74
N LEU A 60 11.06 -1.85 -19.16
CA LEU A 60 10.37 -3.00 -19.75
C LEU A 60 8.85 -2.78 -19.82
N ARG A 61 8.24 -2.16 -18.80
CA ARG A 61 6.84 -1.76 -18.83
C ARG A 61 6.57 -0.77 -19.96
N ASP A 62 7.42 0.25 -20.10
CA ASP A 62 7.26 1.29 -21.11
C ASP A 62 7.47 0.70 -22.53
N GLU A 63 8.41 -0.22 -22.69
CA GLU A 63 8.61 -1.01 -23.91
C GLU A 63 7.37 -1.85 -24.25
N TRP A 64 6.76 -2.53 -23.26
CA TRP A 64 5.52 -3.29 -23.45
C TRP A 64 4.38 -2.40 -23.95
N VAL A 65 4.15 -1.27 -23.28
CA VAL A 65 3.09 -0.33 -23.66
C VAL A 65 3.36 0.31 -25.03
N GLY A 66 4.63 0.57 -25.37
CA GLY A 66 5.02 1.18 -26.63
C GLY A 66 5.04 0.23 -27.83
N SER A 67 5.33 -1.05 -27.62
CA SER A 67 5.57 -2.01 -28.70
C SER A 67 4.29 -2.71 -29.19
N PHE A 68 3.27 -2.81 -28.34
CA PHE A 68 2.04 -3.52 -28.66
C PHE A 68 0.84 -2.58 -28.64
N ASP A 69 -0.06 -2.72 -29.61
CA ASP A 69 -1.31 -1.95 -29.64
C ASP A 69 -2.28 -2.41 -28.55
N GLU A 70 -3.29 -1.59 -28.26
CA GLU A 70 -4.27 -1.84 -27.20
C GLU A 70 -5.04 -3.16 -27.39
N VAL A 71 -5.34 -3.55 -28.63
CA VAL A 71 -6.06 -4.81 -28.92
C VAL A 71 -5.15 -6.00 -28.61
N THR A 72 -3.87 -5.92 -28.97
CA THR A 72 -2.89 -6.96 -28.66
C THR A 72 -2.65 -7.07 -27.16
N ARG A 73 -2.44 -5.95 -26.45
CA ARG A 73 -2.27 -5.96 -24.99
C ARG A 73 -3.52 -6.46 -24.28
N GLY A 74 -4.71 -6.10 -24.75
CA GLY A 74 -5.98 -6.58 -24.21
C GLY A 74 -6.15 -8.11 -24.26
N LYS A 75 -5.42 -8.83 -25.11
CA LYS A 75 -5.40 -10.30 -25.12
C LYS A 75 -4.65 -10.90 -23.93
N THR A 76 -3.81 -10.12 -23.27
CA THR A 76 -3.17 -10.49 -22.01
C THR A 76 -4.05 -10.22 -20.81
N TYR A 77 -5.27 -9.71 -21.03
CA TYR A 77 -6.30 -9.78 -20.01
C TYR A 77 -6.60 -11.26 -19.77
N TYR A 78 -6.07 -11.77 -18.67
CA TYR A 78 -6.60 -12.95 -18.05
C TYR A 78 -7.52 -12.45 -16.95
N ASP A 79 -8.72 -13.01 -16.88
CA ASP A 79 -9.40 -13.08 -15.59
C ASP A 79 -8.37 -13.75 -14.69
N VAL A 80 -7.76 -12.99 -13.78
CA VAL A 80 -7.00 -13.56 -12.67
C VAL A 80 -7.96 -14.59 -12.12
N PRO A 81 -7.70 -15.91 -12.29
CA PRO A 81 -8.57 -16.90 -11.70
C PRO A 81 -8.60 -16.46 -10.26
N ILE A 82 -9.77 -16.07 -9.78
CA ILE A 82 -9.96 -15.95 -8.35
C ILE A 82 -9.71 -17.39 -7.95
N LEU A 83 -8.47 -17.68 -7.53
CA LEU A 83 -8.19 -18.88 -6.80
C LEU A 83 -9.21 -18.79 -5.69
N GLU A 84 -10.26 -19.60 -5.79
CA GLU A 84 -11.27 -19.75 -4.76
C GLU A 84 -10.51 -20.39 -3.61
N THR A 85 -9.77 -19.56 -2.89
CA THR A 85 -9.38 -19.84 -1.54
C THR A 85 -10.70 -19.99 -0.79
N PRO A 86 -10.84 -21.05 0.02
CA PRO A 86 -12.07 -21.29 0.75
C PRO A 86 -12.46 -20.02 1.50
N ASP A 87 -13.75 -19.75 1.44
CA ASP A 87 -14.41 -18.50 1.82
C ASP A 87 -13.99 -18.00 3.22
N ILE A 88 -13.94 -16.67 3.36
CA ILE A 88 -13.72 -15.87 4.58
C ILE A 88 -12.28 -15.80 5.15
N ASN A 89 -11.41 -14.99 4.55
CA ASN A 89 -10.35 -14.29 5.32
C ASN A 89 -10.57 -12.78 5.21
N VAL A 90 -11.72 -12.31 5.71
CA VAL A 90 -11.86 -10.91 6.08
C VAL A 90 -10.95 -10.71 7.29
N VAL A 91 -9.81 -10.07 7.08
CA VAL A 91 -8.86 -9.82 8.16
C VAL A 91 -9.19 -8.47 8.75
N ALA A 92 -9.59 -8.45 10.02
CA ALA A 92 -9.77 -7.21 10.75
C ALA A 92 -8.41 -6.54 10.97
N LEU A 93 -8.32 -5.29 10.56
CA LEU A 93 -7.14 -4.46 10.69
C LEU A 93 -7.41 -3.30 11.64
N HIS A 94 -6.35 -2.85 12.29
CA HIS A 94 -6.33 -1.56 12.95
C HIS A 94 -5.03 -0.83 12.66
N VAL A 95 -5.08 0.49 12.73
CA VAL A 95 -3.90 1.35 12.66
C VAL A 95 -4.08 2.54 13.60
N VAL A 96 -2.99 3.00 14.19
CA VAL A 96 -2.93 4.21 14.99
C VAL A 96 -1.84 5.11 14.42
N TYR A 97 -2.19 6.35 14.14
CA TYR A 97 -1.31 7.34 13.53
C TYR A 97 -1.45 8.71 14.21
N GLY A 98 -0.57 8.96 15.18
CA GLY A 98 -0.69 10.14 16.03
C GLY A 98 -1.99 10.09 16.83
N ASP A 99 -2.88 11.04 16.55
CA ASP A 99 -4.21 11.18 17.13
C ASP A 99 -5.32 10.45 16.33
N ALA A 100 -5.02 9.99 15.10
CA ALA A 100 -5.95 9.21 14.29
C ALA A 100 -5.87 7.71 14.61
N SER A 101 -7.02 7.03 14.59
CA SER A 101 -7.12 5.59 14.73
C SER A 101 -8.22 5.06 13.82
N ALA A 102 -7.88 4.05 13.02
CA ALA A 102 -8.80 3.49 12.05
C ALA A 102 -8.92 1.97 12.18
N LYS A 103 -10.13 1.48 11.96
CA LYS A 103 -10.44 0.06 11.81
C LYS A 103 -10.77 -0.21 10.36
N ALA A 104 -10.29 -1.34 9.86
CA ALA A 104 -10.53 -1.72 8.48
C ALA A 104 -10.69 -3.23 8.34
N GLU A 105 -11.10 -3.64 7.16
CA GLU A 105 -11.10 -5.04 6.76
C GLU A 105 -10.24 -5.20 5.52
N TYR A 106 -9.35 -6.18 5.55
CA TYR A 106 -8.57 -6.58 4.38
C TYR A 106 -9.26 -7.73 3.68
N ILE A 107 -9.60 -7.52 2.40
CA ILE A 107 -10.37 -8.46 1.60
C ILE A 107 -9.76 -8.48 0.20
N LYS A 108 -9.12 -9.60 -0.17
CA LYS A 108 -8.56 -9.83 -1.52
C LYS A 108 -7.67 -8.67 -2.01
N GLY A 109 -6.70 -8.24 -1.21
CA GLY A 109 -5.80 -7.14 -1.57
C GLY A 109 -6.33 -5.73 -1.27
N LYS A 110 -7.64 -5.59 -1.05
CA LYS A 110 -8.30 -4.31 -0.81
C LYS A 110 -8.47 -4.04 0.67
N VAL A 111 -8.53 -2.77 1.05
CA VAL A 111 -8.81 -2.33 2.42
C VAL A 111 -10.12 -1.56 2.46
N ARG A 112 -11.08 -2.04 3.24
CA ARG A 112 -12.35 -1.35 3.51
C ARG A 112 -12.26 -0.67 4.87
N LEU A 113 -12.10 0.66 4.88
CA LEU A 113 -12.19 1.47 6.10
C LEU A 113 -13.60 1.43 6.66
N LEU A 114 -13.73 1.21 7.97
CA LEU A 114 -15.01 1.06 8.65
C LEU A 114 -15.50 2.37 9.28
N PRO A 115 -16.83 2.57 9.39
CA PRO A 115 -17.41 3.69 10.11
C PRO A 115 -16.90 3.81 11.54
N GLY A 116 -16.78 5.05 12.02
CA GLY A 116 -16.23 5.38 13.34
C GLY A 116 -14.70 5.49 13.38
N SER A 117 -14.00 5.11 12.31
CA SER A 117 -12.56 5.37 12.17
C SER A 117 -12.27 6.86 12.11
N THR A 118 -11.19 7.31 12.75
CA THR A 118 -10.73 8.70 12.69
C THR A 118 -9.55 8.86 11.74
N ILE A 119 -9.49 10.02 11.09
CA ILE A 119 -8.54 10.34 10.01
C ILE A 119 -8.01 11.75 10.27
N ARG A 120 -6.71 11.97 10.15
CA ARG A 120 -6.15 13.32 10.31
C ARG A 120 -6.70 14.26 9.26
N LYS A 121 -7.11 15.47 9.62
CA LYS A 121 -7.61 16.50 8.70
C LYS A 121 -6.46 17.15 7.93
N GLU A 122 -5.36 17.43 8.60
CA GLU A 122 -4.12 17.93 8.01
C GLU A 122 -3.60 16.97 6.92
N SER A 123 -3.09 17.53 5.82
CA SER A 123 -2.41 16.76 4.79
C SER A 123 -1.01 17.34 4.61
N LYS A 124 0.03 16.53 4.86
CA LYS A 124 1.43 16.94 4.70
C LYS A 124 1.80 17.03 3.22
N GLY A 125 2.88 17.76 2.92
CA GLY A 125 3.40 17.90 1.56
C GLY A 125 3.67 16.57 0.85
N SER A 126 4.02 15.52 1.60
CA SER A 126 4.27 14.18 1.07
C SER A 126 3.00 13.42 0.61
N LEU A 127 1.80 13.87 0.96
CA LEU A 127 0.57 13.21 0.54
C LEU A 127 0.34 13.37 -0.96
N ASN A 128 0.15 12.26 -1.67
CA ASN A 128 -0.11 12.30 -3.11
C ASN A 128 -1.45 13.00 -3.43
N GLU A 129 -1.53 13.57 -4.63
CA GLU A 129 -2.68 14.37 -5.07
C GLU A 129 -3.97 13.54 -5.19
N ALA A 130 -3.86 12.28 -5.60
CA ALA A 130 -5.01 11.38 -5.69
C ALA A 130 -5.69 11.18 -4.33
N THR A 131 -4.91 11.02 -3.26
CA THR A 131 -5.43 10.85 -1.90
C THR A 131 -6.05 12.13 -1.36
N ARG A 132 -5.46 13.31 -1.66
CA ARG A 132 -6.08 14.60 -1.33
C ARG A 132 -7.45 14.76 -1.98
N LYS A 133 -7.52 14.56 -3.30
CA LYS A 133 -8.79 14.63 -4.06
C LYS A 133 -9.81 13.66 -3.51
N ARG A 134 -9.40 12.43 -3.23
CA ARG A 134 -10.28 11.42 -2.64
C ARG A 134 -10.85 11.86 -1.29
N LYS A 135 -10.05 12.49 -0.44
CA LYS A 135 -10.48 12.97 0.88
C LYS A 135 -11.46 14.14 0.78
N THR A 136 -11.19 15.10 -0.11
CA THR A 136 -12.13 16.19 -0.42
C THR A 136 -13.45 15.65 -0.96
N ASN A 137 -13.39 14.67 -1.87
CA ASN A 137 -14.59 14.03 -2.40
C ASN A 137 -15.37 13.29 -1.31
N ALA A 138 -14.70 12.54 -0.44
CA ALA A 138 -15.33 11.81 0.65
C ALA A 138 -16.01 12.73 1.67
N LEU A 139 -15.42 13.92 1.94
CA LEU A 139 -16.08 14.98 2.70
C LEU A 139 -17.33 15.51 1.98
N TYR A 140 -17.21 15.77 0.68
CA TYR A 140 -18.31 16.29 -0.14
C TYR A 140 -19.49 15.31 -0.25
N THR A 141 -19.22 14.01 -0.40
CA THR A 141 -20.23 12.94 -0.48
C THR A 141 -20.83 12.57 0.88
N GLY A 142 -20.27 13.07 1.98
CA GLY A 142 -20.69 12.73 3.35
C GLY A 142 -20.19 11.39 3.86
N ASP A 143 -19.23 10.77 3.15
CA ASP A 143 -18.52 9.58 3.60
C ASP A 143 -17.55 9.89 4.75
N LEU A 144 -17.08 11.13 4.82
CA LEU A 144 -16.40 11.72 5.97
C LEU A 144 -17.23 12.84 6.59
N LYS A 145 -17.13 12.99 7.91
CA LYS A 145 -17.71 14.09 8.68
C LYS A 145 -16.68 14.68 9.63
N GLU A 146 -16.91 15.92 10.06
CA GLU A 146 -16.11 16.55 11.11
C GLU A 146 -16.23 15.76 12.42
N SER A 147 -15.11 15.59 13.12
CA SER A 147 -15.07 14.98 14.45
C SER A 147 -15.35 16.02 15.54
N SER A 148 -15.54 15.56 16.79
CA SER A 148 -15.47 16.43 17.97
C SER A 148 -14.06 16.99 18.19
N ASN A 149 -13.02 16.31 17.70
CA ASN A 149 -11.67 16.86 17.64
C ASN A 149 -11.50 17.65 16.31
N PRO A 150 -11.18 18.95 16.35
CA PRO A 150 -11.06 19.78 15.14
C PRO A 150 -9.93 19.34 14.18
N GLU A 151 -8.97 18.54 14.65
CA GLU A 151 -7.87 18.02 13.85
C GLU A 151 -8.21 16.71 13.13
N LEU A 152 -9.38 16.12 13.41
CA LEU A 152 -9.78 14.81 12.92
C LEU A 152 -11.09 14.85 12.13
N LEU A 153 -11.21 13.91 11.19
CA LEU A 153 -12.44 13.56 10.49
C LEU A 153 -12.85 12.16 10.93
N VAL A 154 -14.15 11.86 10.87
CA VAL A 154 -14.71 10.53 11.17
C VAL A 154 -15.28 9.92 9.90
N VAL A 155 -14.95 8.66 9.67
CA VAL A 155 -15.57 7.83 8.63
C VAL A 155 -17.03 7.59 8.99
N ASN A 156 -17.94 8.08 8.15
CA ASN A 156 -19.39 7.95 8.32
C ASN A 156 -19.94 6.73 7.55
N THR A 157 -19.38 6.43 6.38
CA THR A 157 -19.72 5.27 5.53
C THR A 157 -18.46 4.48 5.19
N PRO A 158 -18.55 3.18 4.89
CA PRO A 158 -17.37 2.40 4.53
C PRO A 158 -16.67 2.92 3.26
N ILE A 159 -15.34 3.02 3.26
CA ILE A 159 -14.55 3.50 2.11
C ILE A 159 -13.56 2.42 1.67
N VAL A 160 -13.62 2.00 0.40
CA VAL A 160 -12.80 0.90 -0.13
C VAL A 160 -11.59 1.40 -0.90
N PHE A 161 -10.40 0.93 -0.54
CA PHE A 161 -9.14 1.24 -1.20
C PHE A 161 -8.59 0.01 -1.90
N ASP A 162 -7.99 0.21 -3.07
CA ASP A 162 -7.39 -0.87 -3.85
C ASP A 162 -6.04 -1.33 -3.31
N SER A 163 -5.48 -0.62 -2.34
CA SER A 163 -4.25 -1.04 -1.64
C SER A 163 -4.24 -0.64 -0.16
N PRO A 164 -3.51 -1.39 0.70
CA PRO A 164 -3.33 -1.03 2.10
C PRO A 164 -2.65 0.31 2.31
N SER A 165 -1.66 0.63 1.47
CA SER A 165 -0.94 1.91 1.54
C SER A 165 -1.86 3.07 1.20
N GLY A 166 -2.75 2.93 0.20
CA GLY A 166 -3.74 3.96 -0.12
C GLY A 166 -4.65 4.28 1.08
N ALA A 167 -5.13 3.26 1.78
CA ALA A 167 -5.92 3.44 3.00
C ALA A 167 -5.10 4.08 4.13
N ALA A 168 -3.85 3.65 4.33
CA ALA A 168 -2.99 4.20 5.37
C ALA A 168 -2.62 5.68 5.11
N TYR A 169 -2.30 6.05 3.87
CA TYR A 169 -2.09 7.45 3.46
C TYR A 169 -3.30 8.32 3.77
N PHE A 170 -4.49 7.78 3.50
CA PHE A 170 -5.75 8.46 3.74
C PHE A 170 -5.92 8.76 5.23
N VAL A 171 -5.72 7.77 6.10
CA VAL A 171 -5.82 7.90 7.57
C VAL A 171 -4.77 8.85 8.13
N ALA A 172 -3.51 8.68 7.73
CA ALA A 172 -2.37 9.39 8.31
C ALA A 172 -2.20 10.82 7.79
N GLY A 173 -2.73 11.14 6.60
CA GLY A 173 -2.52 12.43 5.94
C GLY A 173 -1.09 12.63 5.41
N CYS A 174 -0.29 11.57 5.31
CA CYS A 174 1.06 11.58 4.76
C CYS A 174 1.47 10.20 4.20
N SER A 175 2.61 10.11 3.53
CA SER A 175 3.14 8.83 3.03
C SER A 175 3.56 7.91 4.18
N VAL A 176 2.95 6.72 4.24
CA VAL A 176 3.15 5.66 5.22
C VAL A 176 3.02 4.27 4.56
N SER A 177 3.60 3.21 5.14
CA SER A 177 3.59 1.89 4.50
C SER A 177 2.43 1.05 5.02
N GLY A 178 1.32 1.02 4.28
CA GLY A 178 0.14 0.27 4.69
C GLY A 178 0.43 -1.17 5.14
N PRO A 179 1.13 -2.01 4.37
CA PRO A 179 1.45 -3.37 4.79
C PRO A 179 2.20 -3.48 6.11
N ARG A 180 2.99 -2.47 6.49
CA ARG A 180 3.74 -2.46 7.75
C ARG A 180 2.96 -1.86 8.91
N ASP A 181 2.11 -0.89 8.62
CA ASP A 181 1.46 -0.08 9.64
C ASP A 181 0.09 -0.59 10.02
N TRP A 182 -0.60 -1.27 9.09
CA TRP A 182 -1.81 -2.00 9.43
C TRP A 182 -1.45 -3.20 10.28
N GLU A 183 -2.05 -3.30 11.46
CA GLU A 183 -1.93 -4.42 12.37
C GLU A 183 -3.15 -5.32 12.29
N VAL A 184 -2.91 -6.63 12.20
CA VAL A 184 -3.97 -7.63 12.19
C VAL A 184 -4.50 -7.84 13.61
N VAL A 185 -5.78 -7.53 13.80
CA VAL A 185 -6.46 -7.65 15.09
C VAL A 185 -6.44 -9.10 15.55
N GLY A 186 -5.94 -9.33 16.77
CA GLY A 186 -5.85 -10.66 17.38
C GLY A 186 -4.58 -11.45 17.05
N HIS A 187 -3.72 -10.96 16.14
CA HIS A 187 -2.51 -11.67 15.73
C HIS A 187 -1.19 -10.99 16.14
N ASN A 188 -1.22 -9.73 16.60
CA ASN A 188 -0.03 -8.94 16.95
C ASN A 188 1.04 -8.94 15.84
N LEU A 189 0.59 -8.91 14.59
CA LEU A 189 1.42 -8.89 13.39
C LEU A 189 1.00 -7.72 12.52
N SER A 190 1.96 -7.13 11.82
CA SER A 190 1.64 -6.27 10.68
C SER A 190 0.95 -7.09 9.59
N LEU A 191 0.19 -6.43 8.73
CA LEU A 191 -0.46 -7.04 7.59
C LEU A 191 0.54 -7.80 6.71
N ASN A 192 1.73 -7.24 6.48
CA ASN A 192 2.80 -7.90 5.74
C ASN A 192 3.29 -9.17 6.45
N GLY A 193 3.52 -9.11 7.76
CA GLY A 193 3.92 -10.26 8.56
C GLY A 193 2.89 -11.39 8.50
N TRP A 194 1.61 -11.03 8.60
CA TRP A 194 0.51 -11.98 8.46
C TRP A 194 0.44 -12.59 7.06
N ILE A 195 0.54 -11.79 5.99
CA ILE A 195 0.54 -12.27 4.60
C ILE A 195 1.68 -13.27 4.36
N LEU A 196 2.90 -12.95 4.84
CA LEU A 196 4.06 -13.83 4.70
C LEU A 196 3.85 -15.15 5.44
N GLN A 197 3.30 -15.12 6.65
CA GLN A 197 2.99 -16.33 7.41
C GLN A 197 1.99 -17.23 6.69
N GLN A 198 0.93 -16.65 6.11
CA GLN A 198 -0.08 -17.39 5.34
C GLN A 198 0.52 -18.05 4.09
N ARG A 199 1.46 -17.38 3.40
CA ARG A 199 2.14 -17.94 2.23
C ARG A 199 2.96 -19.19 2.60
N VAL A 200 3.69 -19.15 3.70
CA VAL A 200 4.47 -20.31 4.18
C VAL A 200 3.55 -21.50 4.51
N GLN A 201 2.41 -21.25 5.15
CA GLN A 201 1.48 -22.30 5.54
C GLN A 201 0.81 -23.02 4.35
N ASN A 202 0.61 -22.32 3.23
CA ASN A 202 0.00 -22.87 2.02
C ASN A 202 0.99 -23.59 1.07
N THR A 203 2.27 -23.70 1.45
CA THR A 203 3.31 -24.35 0.63
C THR A 203 3.58 -25.81 1.06
N HIS A 204 2.73 -26.36 1.93
CA HIS A 204 2.77 -27.74 2.42
C HIS A 204 1.49 -28.48 2.06
#